data_AF-A0A080Z795-F1
#
_entry.id   AF-A0A080Z795-F1
#
_cell.length_a   1.000
_cell.length_b   1.000
_cell.length_c   1.000
_cell.angle_alpha   90.00
_cell.angle_beta   90.00
_cell.angle_gamma   90.00
#
_symmetry.space_group_name_H-M   'P 1'
#
loop_
_entity.id
_entity.type
_entity.pdbx_description
1 polymer ?
#
loop_
_entity_poly.entity_id
_entity_poly.type
_entity_poly.pdbx_seq_one_letter_code
_entity_poly.pdbx_strand_id
1 'polypeptide(L)'
;MSSAQSLHQPRSTTLSCVNSDDVTRDPECQLARLEDWAAMTTKTWAKEVQLELQAERDYLEHEVKRRLQALVINNDREGHDGNYIVRCLVLERGLLQSENLRLQQRLSVFDHFMIQSNKAVQDISPPQREDSVSPSVREASQSALWATHVAPHGPGWRVYFPNDKPSFYFSPFTREEYDSKFDQCDEILAAKLPVSSIMGRLFG
;
A
#
# COMPACT_ATOMS: atom_id res chain seq x y z
N MET A 1 50.26 4.63 12.50
CA MET A 1 49.36 5.56 13.23
C MET A 1 47.95 5.01 13.10
N SER A 2 47.67 3.98 13.89
CA SER A 2 46.59 3.89 14.89
C SER A 2 45.17 4.14 14.36
N SER A 3 44.50 3.01 14.08
CA SER A 3 43.06 2.84 13.99
C SER A 3 42.34 3.28 15.25
N ALA A 4 41.16 3.88 15.11
CA ALA A 4 40.14 3.92 16.15
C ALA A 4 38.77 3.70 15.50
N GLN A 5 38.32 2.44 15.50
CA GLN A 5 36.92 2.08 15.27
C GLN A 5 36.19 2.29 16.60
N SER A 6 35.31 3.29 16.67
CA SER A 6 34.45 3.51 17.83
C SER A 6 33.23 2.61 17.73
N LEU A 7 33.30 1.45 18.37
CA LEU A 7 32.19 0.53 18.56
C LEU A 7 31.18 1.16 19.54
N HIS A 8 29.98 1.48 19.07
CA HIS A 8 28.86 1.85 19.94
C HIS A 8 28.47 0.63 20.79
N GLN A 9 28.83 0.66 22.07
CA GLN A 9 28.25 -0.23 23.08
C GLN A 9 26.88 0.32 23.50
N PRO A 10 25.81 -0.47 23.47
CA PRO A 10 24.58 -0.11 24.16
C PRO A 10 24.82 -0.15 25.67
N ARG A 11 24.43 0.93 26.36
CA ARG A 11 24.46 1.01 27.82
C ARG A 11 23.52 -0.06 28.41
N SER A 12 24.10 -1.06 29.06
CA SER A 12 23.36 -2.01 29.88
C SER A 12 22.77 -1.29 31.10
N THR A 13 21.49 -0.93 31.01
CA THR A 13 20.73 -0.47 32.18
C THR A 13 20.44 -1.67 33.06
N THR A 14 21.21 -1.82 34.13
CA THR A 14 20.97 -2.79 35.20
C THR A 14 19.63 -2.50 35.87
N LEU A 15 18.63 -3.34 35.61
CA LEU A 15 17.38 -3.39 36.37
C LEU A 15 17.69 -3.92 37.78
N SER A 16 17.66 -3.05 38.78
CA SER A 16 17.66 -3.48 40.19
C SER A 16 16.26 -4.02 40.53
N CYS A 17 16.16 -5.33 40.72
CA CYS A 17 14.96 -5.97 41.24
C CYS A 17 14.77 -5.57 42.71
N VAL A 18 13.87 -4.62 42.98
CA VAL A 18 13.32 -4.39 44.32
C VAL A 18 12.12 -5.32 44.47
N ASN A 19 12.27 -6.32 45.33
CA ASN A 19 11.18 -7.13 45.83
C ASN A 19 10.28 -6.26 46.72
N SER A 20 8.98 -6.26 46.45
CA SER A 20 7.95 -6.05 47.45
C SER A 20 6.72 -6.81 47.01
N ASP A 21 6.37 -7.78 47.84
CA ASP A 21 5.15 -8.57 47.74
C ASP A 21 3.90 -7.70 47.93
N ASP A 22 2.79 -8.22 47.42
CA ASP A 22 1.39 -7.89 47.75
C ASP A 22 0.59 -6.97 46.80
N VAL A 23 -0.67 -7.38 46.65
CA VAL A 23 -1.83 -6.75 46.02
C VAL A 23 -1.94 -6.86 44.49
N THR A 24 -2.86 -7.76 44.08
CA THR A 24 -3.67 -7.77 42.84
C THR A 24 -3.29 -6.69 41.81
N ARG A 25 -2.41 -7.05 40.85
CA ARG A 25 -2.11 -6.19 39.72
C ARG A 25 -3.25 -6.28 38.70
N ASP A 26 -4.07 -5.24 38.68
CA ASP A 26 -5.01 -4.98 37.60
C ASP A 26 -4.30 -5.04 36.23
N PRO A 27 -4.69 -5.95 35.34
CA PRO A 27 -4.07 -6.12 34.02
C PRO A 27 -4.22 -4.87 33.14
N GLU A 28 -5.26 -4.06 33.32
CA GLU A 28 -5.45 -2.81 32.57
C GLU A 28 -4.38 -1.77 32.93
N CYS A 29 -3.99 -1.70 34.21
CA CYS A 29 -2.95 -0.79 34.70
C CYS A 29 -1.54 -1.17 34.19
N GLN A 30 -1.30 -2.45 33.89
CA GLN A 30 -0.05 -2.89 33.25
C GLN A 30 -0.03 -2.58 31.75
N LEU A 31 -1.18 -2.75 31.08
CA LEU A 31 -1.33 -2.45 29.66
C LEU A 31 -1.13 -0.95 29.39
N ALA A 32 -1.77 -0.08 30.18
CA ALA A 32 -1.62 1.37 30.06
C ALA A 32 -0.17 1.83 30.23
N ARG A 33 0.58 1.22 31.16
CA ARG A 33 2.01 1.52 31.34
C ARG A 33 2.88 1.09 30.17
N LEU A 34 2.54 -0.01 29.51
CA LEU A 34 3.24 -0.48 28.31
C LEU A 34 2.94 0.43 27.11
N GLU A 35 1.68 0.86 26.96
CA GLU A 35 1.27 1.82 25.94
C GLU A 35 1.97 3.18 26.13
N ASP A 36 2.01 3.70 27.35
CA ASP A 36 2.73 4.93 27.68
C ASP A 36 4.23 4.81 27.39
N TRP A 37 4.85 3.68 27.75
CA TRP A 37 6.25 3.43 27.46
C TRP A 37 6.52 3.32 25.94
N ALA A 38 5.65 2.63 25.21
CA ALA A 38 5.74 2.51 23.75
C ALA A 38 5.55 3.87 23.06
N ALA A 39 4.60 4.69 23.52
CA ALA A 39 4.36 6.03 23.00
C ALA A 39 5.54 6.96 23.28
N MET A 40 6.09 6.92 24.49
CA MET A 40 7.26 7.70 24.88
C MET A 40 8.49 7.33 24.07
N THR A 41 8.78 6.04 23.93
CA THR A 41 9.92 5.56 23.15
C THR A 41 9.75 5.88 21.67
N THR A 42 8.59 5.64 21.08
CA THR A 42 8.33 6.00 19.67
C THR A 42 8.51 7.49 19.43
N LYS A 43 8.06 8.34 20.38
CA LYS A 43 8.25 9.79 20.31
C LYS A 43 9.72 10.22 20.42
N THR A 44 10.53 9.53 21.22
CA THR A 44 11.98 9.83 21.29
C THR A 44 12.69 9.41 20.01
N TRP A 45 12.42 8.20 19.51
CA TRP A 45 12.99 7.71 18.25
C TRP A 45 12.60 8.61 17.07
N ALA A 46 11.33 9.04 16.99
CA ALA A 46 10.87 9.94 15.94
C ALA A 46 11.64 11.28 15.92
N LYS A 47 11.96 11.83 17.10
CA LYS A 47 12.74 13.07 17.21
C LYS A 47 14.20 12.87 16.80
N GLU A 48 14.80 11.75 17.19
CA GLU A 48 16.18 11.43 16.83
C GLU A 48 16.33 11.25 15.31
N VAL A 49 15.44 10.48 14.69
CA VAL A 49 15.38 10.30 13.23
C VAL A 49 15.18 11.64 12.52
N GLN A 50 14.31 12.51 13.05
CA GLN A 50 14.09 13.83 12.46
C GLN A 50 15.36 14.71 12.50
N LEU A 51 16.14 14.64 13.59
CA LEU A 51 17.40 15.38 13.69
C LEU A 51 18.46 14.83 12.73
N GLU A 52 18.56 13.51 12.58
CA GLU A 52 19.46 12.89 11.61
C GLU A 52 19.13 13.30 10.17
N LEU A 53 17.85 13.24 9.80
CA LEU A 53 17.40 13.66 8.47
C LEU A 53 17.66 15.16 8.20
N GLN A 54 17.53 16.01 9.23
CA GLN A 54 17.87 17.43 9.11
C GLN A 54 19.38 17.64 8.92
N ALA A 55 20.21 16.93 9.68
CA ALA A 55 21.66 17.00 9.54
C ALA A 55 22.12 16.49 8.17
N GLU A 56 21.54 15.40 7.67
CA GLU A 56 21.83 14.86 6.35
C GLU A 56 21.39 15.83 5.24
N ARG A 57 20.20 16.42 5.34
CA ARG A 57 19.75 17.47 4.41
C ARG A 57 20.77 18.61 4.37
N ASP A 58 21.16 19.12 5.53
CA ASP A 58 22.07 20.27 5.61
C ASP A 58 23.43 19.91 5.02
N TYR A 59 23.95 18.72 5.31
CA TYR A 59 25.18 18.21 4.72
C TYR A 59 25.08 18.12 3.19
N LEU A 60 24.01 17.53 2.65
CA LEU A 60 23.80 17.41 1.22
C LEU A 60 23.66 18.78 0.54
N GLU A 61 22.96 19.73 1.17
CA GLU A 61 22.84 21.09 0.65
C GLU A 61 24.21 21.79 0.58
N HIS A 62 25.04 21.63 1.61
CA HIS A 62 26.41 22.15 1.60
C HIS A 62 27.27 21.47 0.53
N GLU A 63 27.15 20.16 0.35
CA GLU A 63 27.87 19.42 -0.69
C GLU A 63 27.48 19.88 -2.09
N VAL A 64 26.18 20.05 -2.36
CA VAL A 64 25.68 20.56 -3.64
C VAL A 64 26.21 21.97 -3.90
N LYS A 65 26.13 22.88 -2.92
CA LYS A 65 26.68 24.23 -3.05
C LYS A 65 28.18 24.21 -3.36
N ARG A 66 28.94 23.34 -2.70
CA ARG A 66 30.38 23.19 -2.93
C ARG A 66 30.68 22.70 -4.35
N ARG A 67 29.94 21.70 -4.83
CA ARG A 67 30.10 21.16 -6.20
C ARG A 67 29.70 22.17 -7.26
N LEU A 68 28.62 22.94 -7.04
CA LEU A 68 28.22 24.02 -7.93
C LEU A 68 29.28 25.13 -7.97
N GLN A 69 29.85 25.53 -6.83
CA GLN A 69 30.95 26.50 -6.80
C GLN A 69 32.19 25.99 -7.54
N ALA A 70 32.56 24.72 -7.35
CA ALA A 70 33.66 24.11 -8.09
C ALA A 70 33.39 24.08 -9.60
N LEU A 71 32.15 23.80 -10.01
CA LEU A 71 31.74 23.82 -11.42
C LEU A 71 31.81 25.25 -11.99
N VAL A 72 31.34 26.27 -11.27
CA VAL A 72 31.44 27.68 -11.69
C VAL A 72 32.90 28.10 -11.86
N ILE A 73 33.76 27.79 -10.89
CA ILE A 73 35.20 28.14 -10.94
C ILE A 73 35.93 27.38 -12.07
N ASN A 74 35.56 26.13 -12.33
CA ASN A 74 36.14 25.36 -13.44
C ASN A 74 35.64 25.88 -14.79
N ASN A 75 34.37 26.30 -14.91
CA ASN A 75 33.84 26.93 -16.12
C ASN A 75 34.46 28.30 -16.42
N ASP A 76 34.90 29.06 -15.41
CA ASP A 76 35.65 30.31 -15.63
C ASP A 76 37.09 30.04 -16.15
N ARG A 77 37.61 28.82 -15.98
CA ARG A 77 38.97 28.41 -16.40
C ARG A 77 38.99 27.65 -17.73
N GLU A 78 37.98 26.84 -18.00
CA GLU A 78 37.74 26.18 -19.28
C GLU A 78 36.65 26.97 -19.99
N GLY A 79 37.01 27.82 -20.96
CA GLY A 79 36.10 28.71 -21.68
C GLY A 79 34.99 28.00 -22.47
N HIS A 80 34.05 27.37 -21.76
CA HIS A 80 32.77 26.94 -22.28
C HIS A 80 31.78 28.09 -22.11
N ASP A 81 31.33 28.62 -23.25
CA ASP A 81 30.32 29.65 -23.36
C ASP A 81 29.14 29.32 -22.42
N GLY A 82 28.91 30.13 -21.38
CA GLY A 82 27.87 29.88 -20.37
C GLY A 82 26.47 29.68 -20.96
N ASN A 83 26.28 30.13 -22.20
CA ASN A 83 25.13 29.84 -23.05
C ASN A 83 24.88 28.33 -23.27
N TYR A 84 25.93 27.52 -23.43
CA TYR A 84 25.82 26.07 -23.58
C TYR A 84 25.25 25.41 -22.32
N ILE A 85 25.75 25.80 -21.14
CA ILE A 85 25.29 25.25 -19.86
C ILE A 85 23.83 25.65 -19.59
N VAL A 86 23.48 26.91 -19.83
CA VAL A 86 22.09 27.39 -19.70
C VAL A 86 21.16 26.59 -20.62
N ARG A 87 21.57 26.33 -21.86
CA ARG A 87 20.81 25.52 -22.81
C ARG A 87 20.63 24.07 -22.35
N CYS A 88 21.67 23.44 -21.80
CA CYS A 88 21.57 22.09 -21.21
C CYS A 88 20.58 22.04 -20.05
N LEU A 89 20.65 23.02 -19.13
CA LEU A 89 19.75 23.10 -17.97
C LEU A 89 18.29 23.33 -18.39
N VAL A 90 18.03 24.13 -19.42
CA VAL A 90 16.68 24.34 -19.95
C VAL A 90 16.10 23.05 -20.54
N LEU A 91 16.90 22.27 -21.27
CA LEU A 91 16.47 20.98 -21.82
C LEU A 91 16.19 19.97 -20.72
N GLU A 92 17.07 19.87 -19.73
CA GLU A 92 16.90 18.98 -18.57
C GLU A 92 15.65 19.35 -17.77
N ARG A 93 15.43 20.64 -17.52
CA ARG A 93 14.21 21.13 -16.86
C ARG A 93 12.95 20.74 -17.64
N GLY A 94 12.97 20.85 -18.97
CA GLY A 94 11.86 20.42 -19.82
C GLY A 94 11.55 18.93 -19.69
N LEU A 95 12.59 18.08 -19.70
CA LEU A 95 12.45 16.64 -19.50
C LEU A 95 11.87 16.32 -18.12
N LEU A 96 12.43 16.92 -17.07
CA LEU A 96 11.95 16.72 -15.71
C LEU A 96 10.49 17.15 -15.53
N GLN A 97 10.08 18.25 -16.17
CA GLN A 97 8.68 18.70 -16.14
C GLN A 97 7.75 17.70 -16.84
N SER A 98 8.15 17.17 -18.00
CA SER A 98 7.36 16.16 -18.71
C SER A 98 7.20 14.88 -17.90
N GLU A 99 8.27 14.45 -17.23
CA GLU A 99 8.26 13.25 -16.40
C GLU A 99 7.43 13.45 -15.12
N ASN A 100 7.52 14.63 -14.51
CA ASN A 100 6.71 14.98 -13.35
C ASN A 100 5.20 14.94 -13.70
N LEU A 101 4.82 15.51 -14.85
CA LEU A 101 3.44 15.47 -15.32
C LEU A 101 2.96 14.02 -15.54
N ARG A 102 3.81 13.18 -16.14
CA ARG A 102 3.52 11.75 -16.34
C ARG A 102 3.30 11.01 -15.01
N LEU A 103 4.14 11.30 -14.01
CA LEU A 103 4.01 10.73 -12.67
C LEU A 103 2.73 11.19 -11.97
N GLN A 104 2.39 12.48 -12.07
CA GLN A 104 1.15 13.02 -11.52
C GLN A 104 -0.09 12.35 -12.13
N GLN A 105 -0.09 12.11 -13.44
CA GLN A 105 -1.18 11.37 -14.10
C GLN A 105 -1.30 9.94 -13.57
N ARG A 106 -0.18 9.24 -13.39
CA ARG A 106 -0.18 7.87 -12.83
C ARG A 106 -0.69 7.85 -11.39
N LEU A 107 -0.29 8.82 -10.56
CA LEU A 107 -0.77 8.96 -9.20
C LEU A 107 -2.27 9.23 -9.17
N SER A 108 -2.78 10.09 -10.04
CA SER A 108 -4.22 10.36 -10.14
C SER A 108 -5.04 9.10 -10.48
N VAL A 109 -4.54 8.25 -11.38
CA VAL A 109 -5.18 6.95 -11.68
C VAL A 109 -5.20 6.05 -10.46
N PHE A 110 -4.09 6.01 -9.71
CA PHE A 110 -3.99 5.22 -8.49
C PHE A 110 -4.93 5.72 -7.40
N ASP A 111 -4.98 7.04 -7.17
CA ASP A 111 -5.90 7.66 -6.21
C ASP A 111 -7.36 7.35 -6.56
N HIS A 112 -7.71 7.44 -7.85
CA HIS A 112 -9.04 7.09 -8.31
C HIS A 112 -9.39 5.62 -8.03
N PHE A 113 -8.44 4.71 -8.29
CA PHE A 113 -8.59 3.30 -7.96
C PHE A 113 -8.79 3.08 -6.46
N MET A 114 -7.99 3.73 -5.62
CA MET A 114 -8.07 3.61 -4.16
C MET A 114 -9.40 4.13 -3.60
N ILE A 115 -9.95 5.21 -4.17
CA ILE A 115 -11.27 5.72 -3.81
C ILE A 115 -12.35 4.70 -4.16
N GLN A 116 -12.30 4.12 -5.37
CA GLN A 116 -13.27 3.10 -5.78
C GLN A 116 -13.17 1.83 -4.93
N SER A 117 -11.97 1.34 -4.64
CA SER A 117 -11.78 0.14 -3.81
C SER A 117 -12.32 0.34 -2.40
N ASN A 118 -12.08 1.51 -1.79
CA ASN A 118 -12.60 1.83 -0.47
C ASN A 118 -14.12 1.95 -0.46
N LYS A 119 -14.73 2.52 -1.52
CA LYS A 119 -16.18 2.56 -1.67
C LYS A 119 -16.78 1.15 -1.74
N ALA A 120 -16.17 0.26 -2.53
CA ALA A 120 -16.61 -1.13 -2.62
C ALA A 120 -16.52 -1.87 -1.27
N VAL A 121 -15.48 -1.60 -0.46
CA VAL A 121 -15.36 -2.18 0.89
C VAL A 121 -16.44 -1.65 1.84
N GLN A 122 -16.81 -0.37 1.74
CA GLN A 122 -17.88 0.22 2.55
C GLN A 122 -19.26 -0.33 2.17
N ASP A 123 -19.52 -0.58 0.89
CA ASP A 123 -20.78 -1.18 0.42
C ASP A 123 -20.96 -2.65 0.88
N ILE A 124 -19.88 -3.33 1.28
CA ILE A 124 -19.89 -4.70 1.81
C ILE A 124 -20.05 -4.73 3.35
N SER A 125 -19.94 -3.58 4.03
CA SER A 125 -20.10 -3.51 5.48
C SER A 125 -21.57 -3.70 5.86
N PRO A 126 -21.94 -4.74 6.63
CA PRO A 126 -23.32 -4.93 7.05
C PRO A 126 -23.76 -3.78 7.98
N PRO A 127 -25.04 -3.39 7.96
CA PRO A 127 -25.57 -2.43 8.93
C PRO A 127 -25.37 -3.01 10.34
N GLN A 128 -24.71 -2.23 11.21
CA GLN A 128 -24.64 -2.49 12.64
C GLN A 128 -26.06 -2.57 13.19
N ARG A 129 -26.58 -3.78 13.35
CA ARG A 129 -27.78 -4.03 14.14
C ARG A 129 -27.32 -4.35 15.55
N GLU A 130 -27.69 -3.47 16.47
CA GLU A 130 -27.63 -3.71 17.90
C GLU A 130 -28.50 -4.92 18.27
N ASP A 131 -27.94 -5.73 19.16
CA ASP A 131 -28.53 -6.76 20.01
C ASP A 131 -29.16 -8.04 19.44
N SER A 132 -28.69 -9.13 20.08
CA SER A 132 -29.31 -10.43 20.34
C SER A 132 -29.03 -11.60 19.38
N VAL A 133 -28.37 -12.60 19.97
CA VAL A 133 -28.18 -14.01 19.55
C VAL A 133 -27.56 -14.22 18.17
N SER A 134 -26.30 -14.65 18.16
CA SER A 134 -25.59 -15.11 16.98
C SER A 134 -26.40 -16.21 16.26
N PRO A 135 -26.98 -15.93 15.08
CA PRO A 135 -27.72 -16.95 14.34
C PRO A 135 -26.76 -18.05 13.88
N SER A 136 -27.25 -19.28 13.79
CA SER A 136 -26.45 -20.37 13.23
C SER A 136 -26.01 -20.02 11.80
N VAL A 137 -24.87 -20.56 11.34
CA VAL A 137 -24.34 -20.34 9.97
C VAL A 137 -25.42 -20.58 8.89
N ARG A 138 -26.36 -21.51 9.16
CA ARG A 138 -27.48 -21.82 8.28
C ARG A 138 -28.59 -20.75 8.29
N GLU A 139 -28.89 -20.14 9.42
CA GLU A 139 -29.87 -19.04 9.51
C GLU A 139 -29.30 -17.72 8.99
N ALA A 140 -28.02 -17.45 9.29
CA ALA A 140 -27.30 -16.30 8.75
C ALA A 140 -27.22 -16.33 7.22
N SER A 141 -27.02 -17.52 6.63
CA SER A 141 -27.01 -17.66 5.17
C SER A 141 -28.37 -17.48 4.51
N GLN A 142 -29.47 -17.79 5.21
CA GLN A 142 -30.83 -17.58 4.70
C GLN A 142 -31.33 -16.14 4.83
N SER A 143 -30.79 -15.39 5.80
CA SER A 143 -31.18 -14.00 6.09
C SER A 143 -30.20 -12.96 5.53
N ALA A 144 -29.11 -13.40 4.91
CA ALA A 144 -28.17 -12.51 4.26
C ALA A 144 -28.86 -11.69 3.14
N LEU A 145 -28.44 -10.44 2.97
CA LEU A 145 -29.01 -9.51 2.00
C LEU A 145 -28.98 -10.08 0.56
N TRP A 146 -27.99 -10.91 0.23
CA TRP A 146 -27.89 -11.60 -1.06
C TRP A 146 -28.95 -12.70 -1.27
N ALA A 147 -29.53 -13.24 -0.18
CA ALA A 147 -30.61 -14.22 -0.23
C ALA A 147 -32.01 -13.59 -0.17
N THR A 148 -32.15 -12.42 0.47
CA THR A 148 -33.46 -11.78 0.71
C THR A 148 -33.84 -10.76 -0.37
N HIS A 149 -32.88 -10.14 -1.05
CA HIS A 149 -33.15 -9.20 -2.15
C HIS A 149 -33.06 -9.85 -3.53
N VAL A 150 -33.88 -10.87 -3.79
CA VAL A 150 -34.31 -11.13 -5.17
C VAL A 150 -35.40 -10.10 -5.47
N ALA A 151 -34.99 -8.87 -5.77
CA ALA A 151 -35.89 -7.92 -6.38
C ALA A 151 -36.45 -8.58 -7.66
N PRO A 152 -37.78 -8.69 -7.84
CA PRO A 152 -38.38 -9.30 -9.04
C PRO A 152 -37.96 -8.65 -10.37
N HIS A 153 -37.25 -7.51 -10.29
CA HIS A 153 -36.82 -6.67 -11.40
C HIS A 153 -35.31 -6.39 -11.39
N GLY A 154 -34.52 -7.17 -10.65
CA GLY A 154 -33.06 -7.04 -10.68
C GLY A 154 -32.46 -7.53 -12.01
N PRO A 155 -31.35 -6.94 -12.48
CA PRO A 155 -30.70 -7.30 -13.75
C PRO A 155 -29.96 -8.67 -13.72
N GLY A 156 -30.38 -9.62 -12.88
CA GLY A 156 -29.71 -10.91 -12.74
C GLY A 156 -30.21 -12.02 -13.68
N TRP A 157 -29.56 -13.18 -13.61
CA TRP A 157 -29.86 -14.38 -14.40
C TRP A 157 -29.84 -15.65 -13.54
N ARG A 158 -30.57 -16.69 -13.97
CA ARG A 158 -30.58 -17.99 -13.28
C ARG A 158 -29.53 -18.93 -13.88
N VAL A 159 -28.68 -19.49 -13.02
CA VAL A 159 -27.66 -20.46 -13.39
C VAL A 159 -28.19 -21.86 -13.18
N TYR A 160 -28.23 -22.65 -14.25
CA TYR A 160 -28.69 -24.03 -14.23
C TYR A 160 -27.51 -24.99 -14.23
N PHE A 161 -27.58 -26.01 -13.39
CA PHE A 161 -26.59 -27.07 -13.36
C PHE A 161 -27.12 -28.32 -14.08
N PRO A 162 -26.24 -29.13 -14.69
CA PRO A 162 -26.61 -30.44 -15.19
C PRO A 162 -27.08 -31.37 -14.05
N ASN A 163 -27.95 -32.33 -14.38
CA ASN A 163 -28.44 -33.40 -13.49
C ASN A 163 -29.38 -32.94 -12.35
N ASP A 164 -30.36 -32.08 -12.67
CA ASP A 164 -31.42 -31.64 -11.75
C ASP A 164 -30.94 -31.03 -10.42
N LYS A 165 -29.70 -30.55 -10.40
CA LYS A 165 -29.14 -29.85 -9.25
C LYS A 165 -29.82 -28.49 -9.07
N PRO A 166 -29.97 -28.01 -7.84
CA PRO A 166 -30.68 -26.77 -7.55
C PRO A 166 -29.99 -25.58 -8.23
N SER A 167 -30.76 -24.87 -9.04
CA SER A 167 -30.32 -23.61 -9.66
C SER A 167 -30.20 -22.51 -8.63
N PHE A 168 -29.33 -21.54 -8.88
CA PHE A 168 -29.25 -20.31 -8.09
C PHE A 168 -29.39 -19.08 -8.99
N TYR A 169 -29.82 -17.97 -8.40
CA TYR A 169 -29.96 -16.70 -9.10
C TYR A 169 -28.70 -15.86 -8.87
N PHE A 170 -28.09 -15.40 -9.96
CA PHE A 170 -26.89 -14.58 -9.95
C PHE A 170 -27.26 -13.12 -10.24
N SER A 171 -26.76 -12.22 -9.40
CA SER A 171 -26.96 -10.76 -9.39
C SER A 171 -25.68 -10.15 -8.81
N PRO A 172 -25.18 -8.98 -9.23
CA PRO A 172 -25.88 -7.85 -9.88
C PRO A 172 -25.79 -7.78 -11.40
N PHE A 173 -25.06 -8.68 -12.06
CA PHE A 173 -24.83 -8.59 -13.50
C PHE A 173 -25.81 -9.46 -14.31
N THR A 174 -26.14 -9.00 -15.52
CA THR A 174 -26.88 -9.82 -16.48
C THR A 174 -26.00 -10.93 -17.06
N ARG A 175 -26.63 -11.93 -17.69
CA ARG A 175 -25.89 -12.96 -18.45
C ARG A 175 -25.01 -12.31 -19.51
N GLU A 176 -25.55 -11.33 -20.22
CA GLU A 176 -24.90 -10.65 -21.35
C GLU A 176 -23.70 -9.82 -20.89
N GLU A 177 -23.80 -9.16 -19.73
CA GLU A 177 -22.67 -8.42 -19.15
C GLU A 177 -21.53 -9.35 -18.75
N TYR A 178 -21.86 -10.51 -18.15
CA TYR A 178 -20.87 -11.52 -17.81
C TYR A 178 -20.20 -12.09 -19.06
N ASP A 179 -20.99 -12.52 -20.04
CA ASP A 179 -20.51 -13.11 -21.29
C ASP A 179 -19.63 -12.12 -22.06
N SER A 180 -20.03 -10.84 -22.14
CA SER A 180 -19.22 -9.78 -22.77
C SER A 180 -17.84 -9.60 -22.10
N LYS A 181 -17.77 -9.69 -20.77
CA LYS A 181 -16.47 -9.64 -20.06
C LYS A 181 -15.64 -10.91 -20.26
N PHE A 182 -16.29 -12.06 -20.32
CA PHE A 182 -15.64 -13.33 -20.61
C PHE A 182 -15.01 -13.30 -22.01
N ASP A 183 -15.76 -12.89 -23.04
CA ASP A 183 -15.29 -12.76 -24.43
C ASP A 183 -14.11 -11.79 -24.54
N GLN A 184 -14.19 -10.64 -23.85
CA GLN A 184 -13.08 -9.68 -23.81
C GLN A 184 -11.81 -10.29 -23.20
N CYS A 185 -11.94 -11.12 -22.17
CA CYS A 185 -10.79 -11.80 -21.56
C CYS A 185 -10.23 -12.89 -22.49
N ASP A 186 -11.10 -13.66 -23.13
CA ASP A 186 -10.71 -14.69 -24.09
C ASP A 186 -9.95 -14.09 -25.28
N GLU A 187 -10.41 -12.96 -25.82
CA GLU A 187 -9.72 -12.22 -26.89
C GLU A 187 -8.34 -11.73 -26.45
N ILE A 188 -8.22 -11.19 -25.22
CA ILE A 188 -6.93 -10.74 -24.67
C ILE A 188 -5.98 -11.92 -24.48
N LEU A 189 -6.47 -13.06 -23.99
CA LEU A 189 -5.68 -14.26 -23.79
C LEU A 189 -5.23 -14.86 -25.12
N ALA A 190 -6.12 -14.93 -26.11
CA ALA A 190 -5.82 -15.36 -27.46
C ALA A 190 -4.76 -14.46 -28.15
N ALA A 191 -4.81 -13.14 -27.92
CA ALA A 191 -3.88 -12.19 -28.53
C ALA A 191 -2.52 -12.12 -27.82
N LYS A 192 -2.43 -12.44 -26.52
CA LYS A 192 -1.22 -12.19 -25.69
C LYS A 192 -0.51 -13.43 -25.17
N LEU A 193 -1.03 -14.63 -25.38
CA LEU A 193 -0.31 -15.83 -24.96
C LEU A 193 0.78 -16.18 -26.01
N PRO A 194 2.08 -16.23 -25.63
CA PRO A 194 3.01 -17.03 -26.40
C PRO A 194 2.46 -18.45 -26.45
N VAL A 195 2.53 -19.11 -27.60
CA VAL A 195 2.07 -20.49 -27.79
C VAL A 195 2.90 -21.41 -26.90
N SER A 196 2.63 -21.44 -25.60
CA SER A 196 3.21 -22.40 -24.69
C SER A 196 2.49 -23.70 -24.97
N SER A 197 3.15 -24.54 -25.76
CA SER A 197 2.80 -25.95 -25.89
C SER A 197 2.81 -26.53 -24.48
N ILE A 198 1.63 -26.61 -23.85
CA ILE A 198 1.41 -27.37 -22.62
C ILE A 198 1.56 -28.84 -23.01
N MET A 199 2.81 -29.28 -23.17
CA MET A 199 3.14 -30.69 -23.27
C MET A 199 3.45 -31.17 -21.86
N GLY A 200 2.40 -31.24 -21.05
CA GLY A 200 2.45 -31.94 -19.76
C GLY A 200 2.44 -33.42 -20.03
N ARG A 201 3.57 -34.10 -19.77
CA ARG A 201 3.59 -35.56 -19.65
C ARG A 201 2.95 -35.92 -18.31
N LEU A 202 1.62 -35.88 -18.26
CA LEU A 202 0.82 -36.49 -17.20
C LEU A 202 0.41 -37.87 -17.73
N PHE A 203 1.16 -38.88 -17.29
CA PHE A 203 0.90 -40.33 -17.22
C PHE A 203 2.23 -41.06 -17.51
N GLY A 204 2.80 -41.64 -16.45
CA GLY A 204 4.06 -42.38 -16.42
C GLY A 204 4.74 -42.24 -15.08
#